data_AF-A0A7S0JG84-F1
#
_entry.id   AF-A0A7S0JG84-F1
#
_cell.length_a   1.000
_cell.length_b   1.000
_cell.length_c   1.000
_cell.angle_alpha   90.00
_cell.angle_beta   90.00
_cell.angle_gamma   90.00
#
_symmetry.space_group_name_H-M   'P 1'
#
loop_
_entity.id
_entity.type
_entity.pdbx_description
1 polymer ?
#
loop_
_entity_poly.entity_id
_entity_poly.type
_entity_poly.pdbx_seq_one_letter_code
_entity_poly.pdbx_strand_id
1 'polypeptide(L)'
;LSDLSFKYLFPKEYAELCKHVECNAKHYVSTIDVAKEKLQKMLHADKWLKGRMRSVSVTGRTKSIYSTWKKMQRHECGIERINDLVALRVVLLRESDGSVAAE
;
A
#
# COMPACT_ATOMS: atom_id res chain seq x y z
N LEU A 1 7.47 -8.91 11.24
CA LEU A 1 7.76 -10.29 11.70
C LEU A 1 7.40 -11.34 10.65
N SER A 2 6.17 -11.35 10.16
CA SER A 2 5.66 -12.42 9.29
C SER A 2 6.44 -12.64 8.00
N ASP A 3 6.84 -11.57 7.30
CA ASP A 3 7.65 -11.71 6.07
C ASP A 3 9.04 -12.31 6.34
N LEU A 4 9.63 -11.96 7.49
CA LEU A 4 10.92 -12.51 7.89
C LEU A 4 10.80 -14.00 8.21
N SER A 5 9.79 -14.38 9.00
CA SER A 5 9.49 -15.79 9.28
C SER A 5 9.21 -16.57 8.00
N PHE A 6 8.46 -15.99 7.07
CA PHE A 6 8.15 -16.60 5.78
C PHE A 6 9.40 -16.83 4.92
N LYS A 7 10.34 -15.88 4.90
CA LYS A 7 11.63 -16.02 4.22
C LYS A 7 12.42 -17.23 4.69
N TYR A 8 12.44 -17.52 5.99
CA TYR A 8 13.18 -18.66 6.53
C TYR A 8 12.43 -19.98 6.44
N LEU A 9 11.09 -19.95 6.58
CA LEU A 9 10.26 -21.15 6.55
C LEU A 9 10.03 -21.67 5.12
N PHE A 10 9.95 -20.76 4.14
CA PHE A 10 9.65 -21.05 2.73
C PHE A 10 10.54 -20.22 1.79
N PRO A 11 11.85 -20.50 1.73
CA PRO A 11 12.80 -19.64 1.01
C PRO A 11 12.62 -19.62 -0.51
N LYS A 12 12.15 -20.73 -1.11
CA LYS A 12 11.95 -20.82 -2.57
C LYS A 12 10.76 -19.98 -3.00
N GLU A 13 9.63 -20.17 -2.36
CA GLU A 13 8.38 -19.45 -2.59
C GLU A 13 8.58 -17.96 -2.32
N TYR A 14 9.29 -17.60 -1.25
CA TYR A 14 9.66 -16.22 -0.97
C TYR A 14 10.46 -15.60 -2.13
N ALA A 15 11.49 -16.30 -2.63
CA ALA A 15 12.35 -15.80 -3.70
C ALA A 15 11.58 -15.64 -5.03
N GLU A 16 10.70 -16.57 -5.36
CA GLU A 16 9.85 -16.49 -6.56
C GLU A 16 8.92 -15.27 -6.52
N LEU A 17 8.25 -15.06 -5.38
CA LEU A 17 7.37 -13.90 -5.19
C LEU A 17 8.14 -12.59 -5.25
N CYS A 18 9.32 -12.51 -4.61
CA CYS A 18 10.18 -11.33 -4.69
C CYS A 18 10.59 -11.02 -6.13
N LYS A 19 11.04 -12.01 -6.90
CA LYS A 19 11.39 -11.82 -8.31
C LYS A 19 10.23 -11.30 -9.14
N HIS A 20 9.03 -11.83 -8.93
CA HIS A 20 7.84 -11.38 -9.64
C HIS A 20 7.48 -9.92 -9.30
N VAL A 21 7.57 -9.54 -8.03
CA VAL A 21 7.35 -8.16 -7.59
C VAL A 21 8.40 -7.22 -8.17
N GLU A 22 9.68 -7.61 -8.18
CA GLU A 22 10.77 -6.82 -8.74
C GLU A 22 10.62 -6.60 -10.26
N CYS A 23 10.25 -7.65 -11.00
CA CYS A 23 10.02 -7.55 -12.44
C CYS A 23 8.94 -6.52 -12.79
N ASN A 24 7.88 -6.45 -11.98
CA ASN A 24 6.75 -5.54 -12.17
C ASN A 24 6.89 -4.20 -11.42
N ALA A 25 7.97 -3.99 -10.67
CA ALA A 25 8.12 -2.83 -9.79
C ALA A 25 7.97 -1.50 -10.53
N LYS A 26 8.55 -1.37 -11.73
CA LYS A 26 8.45 -0.16 -12.55
C LYS A 26 7.01 0.17 -12.93
N HIS A 27 6.24 -0.86 -13.31
CA HIS A 27 4.84 -0.70 -13.66
C HIS A 27 4.04 -0.22 -12.45
N TYR A 28 4.24 -0.88 -11.30
CA TYR A 28 3.56 -0.52 -10.06
C TYR A 28 3.86 0.92 -9.59
N VAL A 29 5.12 1.35 -9.66
CA VAL A 29 5.50 2.73 -9.30
C VAL A 29 4.77 3.73 -10.21
N SER A 30 4.79 3.51 -11.52
CA SER A 30 4.09 4.38 -12.48
C SER A 30 2.59 4.43 -12.21
N THR A 31 1.94 3.29 -11.96
CA THR A 31 0.51 3.23 -11.63
C THR A 31 0.19 3.96 -10.32
N ILE A 32 1.01 3.74 -9.27
CA ILE A 32 0.88 4.42 -7.98
C ILE A 32 1.00 5.93 -8.16
N ASP A 33 1.98 6.41 -8.91
CA ASP A 33 2.26 7.84 -9.06
C ASP A 33 1.13 8.57 -9.79
N VAL A 34 0.63 7.99 -10.89
CA VAL A 34 -0.52 8.54 -11.63
C VAL A 34 -1.77 8.58 -10.74
N ALA A 35 -2.04 7.47 -10.03
CA ALA A 35 -3.19 7.39 -9.14
C ALA A 35 -3.06 8.35 -7.94
N LYS A 36 -1.85 8.50 -7.38
CA LYS A 36 -1.53 9.42 -6.29
C LYS A 36 -1.76 10.86 -6.70
N GLU A 37 -1.25 11.28 -7.85
CA GLU A 37 -1.42 12.64 -8.35
C GLU A 37 -2.90 12.97 -8.58
N LYS A 38 -3.64 12.05 -9.21
CA LYS A 38 -5.07 12.21 -9.43
C LYS A 38 -5.84 12.32 -8.11
N LEU A 39 -5.54 11.44 -7.16
CA LEU A 39 -6.19 11.44 -5.85
C LEU A 39 -5.86 12.70 -5.05
N GLN A 40 -4.60 13.14 -5.07
CA GLN A 40 -4.19 14.40 -4.43
C GLN A 40 -4.95 15.59 -5.04
N LYS A 41 -5.05 15.69 -6.37
CA LYS A 41 -5.83 16.75 -7.03
C LYS A 41 -7.30 16.74 -6.60
N MET A 42 -7.92 15.57 -6.56
CA MET A 42 -9.32 15.42 -6.12
C MET A 42 -9.51 15.84 -4.65
N LEU A 43 -8.62 15.39 -3.75
CA LEU A 43 -8.69 15.72 -2.33
C LEU A 43 -8.47 17.22 -2.06
N HIS A 44 -7.60 17.89 -2.83
CA HIS A 44 -7.40 19.34 -2.73
C HIS A 44 -8.54 20.16 -3.34
N ALA A 45 -9.24 19.62 -4.35
CA ALA A 45 -10.37 20.29 -4.97
C ALA A 45 -11.66 20.19 -4.12
N ASP A 46 -11.75 19.18 -3.26
CA ASP A 46 -12.91 18.92 -2.42
C ASP A 46 -13.17 20.04 -1.39
N LYS A 47 -14.31 20.72 -1.53
CA LYS A 47 -14.73 21.83 -0.67
C LYS A 47 -15.08 21.37 0.76
N TRP A 48 -15.46 20.11 0.95
CA TRP A 48 -15.80 19.58 2.28
C TRP A 48 -14.54 19.36 3.13
N LEU A 49 -13.44 18.96 2.50
CA LEU A 49 -12.16 18.73 3.18
C LEU A 49 -11.40 20.04 3.41
N LYS A 50 -11.59 21.04 2.54
CA LYS A 50 -11.01 22.39 2.69
C LYS A 50 -11.44 23.02 4.03
N GLY A 51 -10.46 23.37 4.85
CA GLY A 51 -10.67 24.04 6.14
C GLY A 51 -11.04 23.10 7.30
N ARG A 52 -11.17 21.79 7.08
CA ARG A 52 -11.44 20.80 8.14
C ARG A 52 -10.25 19.89 8.43
N MET A 53 -9.39 19.69 7.45
CA MET A 53 -8.20 18.85 7.56
C MET A 53 -6.96 19.74 7.69
N ARG A 54 -6.14 19.47 8.70
CA ARG A 54 -4.84 20.10 8.90
C ARG A 54 -3.82 19.60 7.87
N SER A 55 -3.85 18.31 7.57
CA SER A 55 -3.01 17.74 6.53
C SER A 55 -3.61 16.49 5.89
N VAL A 56 -3.29 16.29 4.61
CA VAL A 56 -3.66 15.13 3.81
C VAL A 56 -2.40 14.56 3.20
N SER A 57 -2.03 13.34 3.59
CA SER A 57 -0.86 12.64 3.05
C SER A 57 -1.30 11.40 2.27
N VAL A 58 -0.85 11.31 1.02
CA VAL A 58 -1.09 10.15 0.16
C VAL A 58 0.24 9.47 -0.11
N THR A 59 0.37 8.22 0.30
CA THR A 59 1.58 7.41 0.12
C THR A 59 1.26 6.09 -0.57
N GLY A 60 2.18 5.63 -1.42
CA GLY A 60 2.12 4.28 -1.97
C GLY A 60 2.51 3.27 -0.88
N ARG A 61 1.82 2.13 -0.84
CA ARG A 61 2.14 1.00 0.02
C ARG A 61 2.14 -0.29 -0.80
N THR A 62 3.20 -1.06 -0.63
CA THR A 62 3.27 -2.44 -1.14
C THR A 62 2.72 -3.41 -0.09
N LYS A 63 2.01 -4.44 -0.54
CA LYS A 63 1.53 -5.52 0.33
C LYS A 63 2.72 -6.37 0.83
N SER A 64 2.58 -6.95 2.02
CA SER A 64 3.55 -7.92 2.55
C SER A 64 3.56 -9.18 1.68
N ILE A 65 4.75 -9.73 1.44
CA ILE A 65 4.96 -10.94 0.62
C ILE A 65 4.20 -12.13 1.22
N TYR A 66 4.27 -12.30 2.54
CA TYR A 66 3.53 -13.37 3.23
C TYR A 66 2.01 -13.24 3.04
N SER A 67 1.49 -12.01 3.09
CA SER A 67 0.06 -11.77 2.89
C SER A 67 -0.38 -12.05 1.45
N THR A 68 0.48 -11.73 0.48
CA THR A 68 0.29 -12.10 -0.93
C THR A 68 0.25 -13.62 -1.09
N TRP A 69 1.25 -14.32 -0.55
CA TRP A 69 1.31 -15.79 -0.58
C TRP A 69 0.07 -16.42 0.05
N LYS A 70 -0.35 -15.93 1.23
CA LYS A 70 -1.55 -16.43 1.91
C LYS A 70 -2.82 -16.24 1.08
N LYS A 71 -2.90 -15.18 0.27
CA LYS A 71 -4.01 -14.97 -0.67
C LYS A 71 -3.93 -15.95 -1.85
N MET A 72 -2.74 -16.18 -2.42
CA MET A 72 -2.56 -17.18 -3.48
C MET A 72 -3.08 -18.55 -3.04
N GLN A 73 -2.69 -18.97 -1.83
CA GLN A 73 -3.12 -20.25 -1.27
C GLN A 73 -4.64 -20.31 -1.03
N ARG A 74 -5.25 -19.22 -0.56
CA ARG A 74 -6.70 -19.17 -0.32
C ARG A 74 -7.53 -19.22 -1.60
N HIS A 75 -7.04 -18.58 -2.66
CA HIS A 75 -7.76 -18.45 -3.92
C HIS A 75 -7.29 -19.44 -4.99
N GLU A 76 -6.35 -20.33 -4.64
CA GLU A 76 -5.72 -21.29 -5.54
C GLU A 76 -5.28 -20.66 -6.87
N CYS A 77 -4.68 -19.47 -6.78
CA CYS A 77 -4.30 -18.67 -7.94
C CYS A 77 -2.81 -18.29 -7.93
N GLY A 78 -2.24 -18.15 -9.12
CA GLY A 78 -0.90 -17.63 -9.30
C GLY A 78 -0.80 -16.13 -8.99
N ILE A 79 0.43 -15.66 -8.80
CA ILE A 79 0.71 -14.27 -8.41
C ILE A 79 0.25 -13.26 -9.48
N GLU A 80 0.19 -13.67 -10.75
CA GLU A 80 -0.29 -12.87 -11.87
C GLU A 80 -1.77 -12.49 -11.76
N ARG A 81 -2.56 -13.24 -10.99
CA ARG A 81 -3.97 -12.93 -10.71
C ARG A 81 -4.16 -12.08 -9.45
N ILE A 82 -3.09 -11.73 -8.76
CA ILE A 82 -3.15 -10.89 -7.56
C ILE A 82 -3.00 -9.42 -7.94
N ASN A 83 -4.14 -8.76 -8.00
CA ASN A 83 -4.22 -7.35 -8.39
C ASN A 83 -3.95 -6.38 -7.22
N ASP A 84 -3.85 -6.87 -5.97
CA ASP A 84 -3.73 -6.04 -4.76
C ASP A 84 -2.32 -5.97 -4.16
N LEU A 85 -1.30 -6.18 -4.99
CA LEU A 85 0.12 -6.08 -4.61
C LEU A 85 0.51 -4.66 -4.19
N VAL A 86 -0.09 -3.66 -4.84
CA VAL A 86 0.15 -2.25 -4.57
C VAL A 86 -1.14 -1.52 -4.26
N ALA A 87 -1.07 -0.58 -3.31
CA ALA A 87 -2.20 0.21 -2.88
C ALA A 87 -1.76 1.63 -2.50
N LEU A 88 -2.72 2.56 -2.47
CA LEU A 88 -2.53 3.89 -1.91
C LEU A 88 -3.03 3.92 -0.47
N ARG A 89 -2.27 4.57 0.41
CA ARG A 89 -2.65 4.90 1.77
C ARG A 89 -2.92 6.41 1.84
N VAL A 90 -4.10 6.78 2.29
CA VAL A 90 -4.45 8.17 2.59
C VAL A 90 -4.50 8.34 4.11
N VAL A 91 -3.77 9.31 4.62
CA VAL A 91 -3.79 9.72 6.02
C VAL A 91 -4.35 11.13 6.09
N LEU A 92 -5.45 11.27 6.82
CA LEU A 92 -6.14 12.54 7.06
C LEU A 92 -5.92 12.93 8.52
N LEU A 93 -5.38 14.11 8.76
CA LEU A 93 -5.26 14.68 10.10
C LEU A 93 -6.23 15.85 10.23
N ARG A 94 -7.12 15.76 11.20
CA ARG A 94 -8.12 16.79 11.48
C ARG A 94 -7.53 17.83 12.44
N GLU A 95 -8.02 19.07 12.37
CA GLU A 95 -7.56 20.16 13.24
C GLU A 95 -7.80 19.92 14.74
N SER A 96 -8.86 19.17 15.11
CA SER A 96 -9.27 18.96 16.51
C SER A 96 -8.51 17.87 17.26
N ASP A 97 -7.64 17.10 16.61
CA ASP A 97 -7.01 15.92 17.23
C ASP A 97 -5.68 16.27 17.96
N GLY A 98 -5.43 17.56 18.20
CA GLY A 98 -4.18 18.10 18.78
C GLY A 98 -4.17 18.32 20.30
N SER A 99 -5.14 17.85 21.08
CA SER A 99 -5.21 18.09 22.53
C SER A 99 -5.01 16.86 23.43
N VAL A 100 -4.47 15.76 22.92
CA VAL A 100 -4.13 14.59 23.77
C VAL A 100 -2.77 14.00 23.41
N ALA A 101 -1.68 14.74 23.72
CA ALA A 101 -0.35 14.18 23.99
C ALA A 101 0.64 15.32 24.31
N ALA A 102 0.54 15.85 25.53
CA ALA A 102 1.64 16.53 26.20
C ALA A 102 1.55 16.16 27.68
N GLU A 103 2.15 15.02 28.01
CA GLU A 103 2.71 14.73 29.34
C GLU A 103 4.23 14.60 29.16
#